data_AF-A0A800DFL0-F1
#
_entry.id   AF-A0A800DFL0-F1
#
_cell.length_a   1.000
_cell.length_b   1.000
_cell.length_c   1.000
_cell.angle_alpha   90.00
_cell.angle_beta   90.00
_cell.angle_gamma   90.00
#
_symmetry.space_group_name_H-M   'P 1'
#
loop_
_entity.id
_entity.type
_entity.pdbx_description
1 polymer ?
#
loop_
_entity_poly.entity_id
_entity_poly.type
_entity_poly.pdbx_seq_one_letter_code
_entity_poly.pdbx_strand_id
1 'polypeptide(L)'
;MGRIGLKAGVLSRVSKEGGGRVALAYVDFVYSAPAGAAGIAALLRVADSEEFVEHVRAVKVSTPHQAAYQAVILALEAARELSPTLLVIFCRSKRIVDEISSKSPSEENEALYLKAQALMNQFRDVRIQHVRPETTERARKAAERALAEELGLPLSGATPEEGELILTP
;
A
#
# COMPACT_ATOMS: atom_id res chain seq x y z
N MET A 1 -6.69 5.89 -19.31
CA MET A 1 -7.66 4.89 -18.81
C MET A 1 -7.04 3.50 -18.87
N GLY A 2 -6.79 2.87 -17.72
CA GLY A 2 -6.41 1.46 -17.64
C GLY A 2 -7.34 0.77 -16.66
N ARG A 3 -8.27 -0.06 -17.15
CA ARG A 3 -9.09 -0.92 -16.29
C ARG A 3 -8.17 -1.96 -15.67
N ILE A 4 -7.92 -1.85 -14.37
CA ILE A 4 -7.20 -2.88 -13.61
C ILE A 4 -8.12 -4.11 -13.64
N GLY A 5 -7.72 -5.10 -14.45
CA GLY A 5 -8.49 -6.31 -14.69
C GLY A 5 -8.51 -7.22 -13.46
N LEU A 6 -9.29 -6.85 -12.44
CA LEU A 6 -9.87 -7.84 -11.55
C LEU A 6 -10.71 -8.77 -12.43
N LYS A 7 -10.39 -10.08 -12.46
CA LYS A 7 -11.25 -11.07 -13.14
C LYS A 7 -12.68 -10.82 -12.65
N ALA A 8 -13.59 -10.51 -13.58
CA ALA A 8 -15.00 -10.22 -13.29
C ALA A 8 -15.66 -11.27 -12.38
N GLY A 9 -15.13 -12.50 -12.35
CA GLY A 9 -15.53 -13.58 -11.45
C GLY A 9 -15.30 -13.35 -9.95
N VAL A 10 -14.35 -12.50 -9.54
CA VAL A 10 -14.08 -12.24 -8.11
C VAL A 10 -15.10 -11.27 -7.52
N LEU A 11 -15.42 -10.20 -8.24
CA LEU A 11 -16.43 -9.22 -7.82
C LEU A 11 -17.86 -9.77 -7.94
N SER A 12 -18.16 -10.54 -9.01
CA SER A 12 -19.51 -11.08 -9.26
C SER A 12 -19.96 -12.19 -8.31
N ARG A 13 -19.03 -12.93 -7.68
CA ARG A 13 -19.39 -13.95 -6.67
C ARG A 13 -19.71 -13.36 -5.30
N VAL A 14 -19.00 -12.32 -4.87
CA VAL A 14 -19.22 -11.71 -3.54
C VAL A 14 -20.53 -10.92 -3.50
N SER A 15 -20.92 -10.31 -4.62
CA SER A 15 -22.18 -9.55 -4.70
C SER A 15 -23.44 -10.43 -4.72
N LYS A 16 -23.34 -11.74 -5.01
CA LYS A 16 -24.50 -12.63 -5.15
C LYS A 16 -24.86 -13.43 -3.89
N GLU A 17 -23.96 -13.57 -2.92
CA GLU A 17 -24.21 -14.29 -1.67
C GLU A 17 -24.05 -13.35 -0.46
N GLY A 18 -25.06 -12.50 -0.27
CA GLY A 18 -25.29 -11.77 0.98
C GLY A 18 -24.44 -10.50 1.18
N GLY A 19 -24.84 -9.39 0.55
CA GLY A 19 -24.68 -8.01 1.05
C GLY A 19 -23.30 -7.56 1.58
N GLY A 20 -22.21 -8.25 1.22
CA GLY A 20 -20.91 -8.05 1.82
C GLY A 20 -20.13 -6.92 1.18
N ARG A 21 -19.60 -5.99 1.98
CA ARG A 21 -18.75 -4.90 1.50
C ARG A 21 -17.39 -5.45 1.08
N VAL A 22 -17.03 -5.27 -0.19
CA VAL A 22 -15.68 -5.56 -0.70
C VAL A 22 -14.84 -4.31 -0.57
N ALA A 23 -13.67 -4.41 0.06
CA ALA A 23 -12.67 -3.35 0.10
C ALA A 23 -11.46 -3.73 -0.76
N LEU A 24 -10.91 -2.74 -1.46
CA LEU A 24 -9.70 -2.83 -2.25
C LEU A 24 -8.64 -1.93 -1.61
N ALA A 25 -7.44 -2.44 -1.41
CA ALA A 25 -6.30 -1.69 -0.90
C ALA A 25 -5.13 -1.78 -1.88
N TYR A 26 -4.56 -0.65 -2.25
CA TYR A 26 -3.36 -0.57 -3.09
C TYR A 26 -2.21 -0.09 -2.22
N VAL A 27 -1.19 -0.94 -2.07
CA VAL A 27 -0.07 -0.66 -1.17
C VAL A 27 1.22 -0.49 -1.93
N ASP A 28 2.04 0.45 -1.47
CA ASP A 28 3.42 0.60 -1.91
C ASP A 28 4.24 1.29 -0.83
N PHE A 29 5.55 1.38 -1.07
CA PHE A 29 6.51 2.00 -0.18
C PHE A 29 7.71 2.55 -0.97
N VAL A 30 8.42 3.48 -0.34
CA VAL A 30 9.74 3.95 -0.78
C VAL A 30 10.70 3.88 0.40
N TYR A 31 11.86 3.27 0.19
CA TYR A 31 12.86 3.02 1.24
C TYR A 31 14.13 3.81 0.98
N SER A 32 14.66 4.44 2.02
CA SER A 32 15.96 5.12 2.03
C SER A 32 16.90 4.41 2.98
N ALA A 33 17.85 3.65 2.41
CA ALA A 33 18.87 2.95 3.19
C ALA A 33 19.74 3.89 4.05
N PRO A 34 20.21 5.05 3.55
CA PRO A 34 20.98 5.99 4.36
C PRO A 34 20.19 6.53 5.57
N ALA A 35 18.88 6.66 5.46
CA ALA A 35 18.03 7.20 6.53
C ALA A 35 17.52 6.14 7.52
N GLY A 36 17.64 4.84 7.19
CA GLY A 36 17.00 3.75 7.94
C GLY A 36 15.48 3.95 8.05
N ALA A 37 14.86 4.45 6.98
CA ALA A 37 13.47 4.87 6.99
C ALA A 37 12.78 4.56 5.66
N ALA A 38 11.46 4.40 5.72
CA ALA A 38 10.61 4.26 4.55
C ALA A 38 9.35 5.10 4.69
N GLY A 39 8.87 5.63 3.58
CA GLY A 39 7.47 6.02 3.44
C GLY A 39 6.66 4.80 3.04
N ILE A 40 5.48 4.64 3.62
CA ILE A 40 4.54 3.57 3.28
C ILE A 40 3.17 4.18 2.99
N ALA A 41 2.42 3.54 2.10
CA ALA A 41 1.09 3.99 1.71
C ALA A 41 0.12 2.83 1.52
N ALA A 42 -1.14 3.09 1.86
CA ALA A 42 -2.28 2.25 1.56
C ALA A 42 -3.43 3.13 1.04
N LEU A 43 -3.83 2.93 -0.21
CA LEU A 43 -5.00 3.58 -0.80
C LEU A 43 -6.19 2.61 -0.73
N LEU A 44 -7.16 2.91 0.11
CA LEU A 44 -8.32 2.07 0.34
C LEU A 44 -9.54 2.61 -0.39
N ARG A 45 -10.34 1.73 -0.98
CA ARG A 45 -11.69 2.06 -1.46
C ARG A 45 -12.64 0.90 -1.25
N VAL A 46 -13.92 1.20 -1.12
CA VAL A 46 -14.98 0.19 -1.29
C VAL A 46 -15.15 -0.08 -2.78
N ALA A 47 -15.40 -1.32 -3.19
CA ALA A 47 -15.46 -1.69 -4.61
C ALA A 47 -16.46 -0.83 -5.41
N ASP A 48 -17.62 -0.52 -4.83
CA ASP A 48 -18.70 0.26 -5.45
C ASP A 48 -18.52 1.78 -5.34
N SER A 49 -17.44 2.26 -4.70
CA SER A 49 -17.14 3.69 -4.56
C SER A 49 -15.90 4.05 -5.36
N GLU A 50 -15.94 5.16 -6.10
CA GLU A 50 -14.75 5.68 -6.79
C GLU A 50 -13.76 6.40 -5.86
N GLU A 51 -14.17 6.66 -4.62
CA GLU A 51 -13.38 7.41 -3.66
C GLU A 51 -12.31 6.55 -3.01
N PHE A 52 -11.09 7.07 -3.02
CA PHE A 52 -9.97 6.49 -2.29
C PHE A 52 -9.71 7.28 -1.02
N VAL A 53 -9.57 6.58 0.09
CA VAL A 53 -9.00 7.10 1.34
C VAL A 53 -7.52 6.74 1.36
N GLU A 54 -6.68 7.74 1.57
CA GLU A 54 -5.23 7.58 1.62
C GLU A 54 -4.77 7.47 3.07
N HIS A 55 -4.04 6.39 3.38
CA HIS A 55 -3.32 6.23 4.63
C HIS A 55 -1.83 6.19 4.32
N VAL A 56 -1.08 7.13 4.90
CA VAL A 56 0.36 7.28 4.68
C VAL A 56 1.07 7.59 5.99
N ARG A 57 2.30 7.10 6.12
CA ARG A 57 3.22 7.51 7.19
C ARG A 57 4.66 7.15 6.83
N ALA A 58 5.61 7.83 7.47
CA ALA A 58 6.99 7.36 7.53
C ALA A 58 7.15 6.33 8.66
N VAL A 59 8.07 5.39 8.47
CA VAL A 59 8.41 4.35 9.44
C VAL A 59 9.93 4.15 9.47
N LYS A 60 10.48 3.86 10.66
CA LYS A 60 11.85 3.39 10.80
C LYS A 60 11.89 1.90 10.47
N VAL A 61 12.75 1.52 9.53
CA VAL A 61 12.90 0.15 9.03
C VAL A 61 14.33 -0.04 8.51
N SER A 62 14.84 -1.25 8.60
CA SER A 62 16.21 -1.56 8.19
C SER A 62 16.30 -2.15 6.79
N THR A 63 15.17 -2.58 6.21
CA THR A 63 15.14 -3.21 4.88
C THR A 63 13.90 -2.79 4.08
N PRO A 64 13.98 -2.83 2.73
CA PRO A 64 12.80 -2.61 1.89
C PRO A 64 11.72 -3.70 2.07
N HIS A 65 12.08 -4.90 2.52
CA HIS A 65 11.12 -5.97 2.79
C HIS A 65 10.28 -5.65 4.04
N GLN A 66 10.92 -5.14 5.09
CA GLN A 66 10.20 -4.63 6.26
C GLN A 66 9.27 -3.47 5.89
N ALA A 67 9.71 -2.54 5.03
CA ALA A 67 8.86 -1.46 4.52
C ALA A 67 7.61 -1.99 3.78
N ALA A 68 7.79 -3.02 2.95
CA ALA A 68 6.71 -3.67 2.23
C ALA A 68 5.69 -4.36 3.18
N TYR A 69 6.18 -5.06 4.20
CA TYR A 69 5.32 -5.61 5.27
C TYR A 69 4.54 -4.51 5.99
N GLN A 70 5.20 -3.40 6.33
CA GLN A 70 4.58 -2.28 7.03
C GLN A 70 3.47 -1.64 6.18
N ALA A 71 3.62 -1.56 4.86
CA ALA A 71 2.58 -1.07 3.96
C ALA A 71 1.34 -2.00 3.94
N VAL A 72 1.55 -3.33 3.93
CA VAL A 72 0.45 -4.32 4.05
C VAL A 72 -0.24 -4.21 5.41
N ILE A 73 0.53 -4.10 6.48
CA ILE A 73 0.00 -3.93 7.85
C ILE A 73 -0.81 -2.63 7.96
N LEU A 74 -0.34 -1.53 7.37
CA LEU A 74 -1.08 -0.27 7.32
C LEU A 74 -2.43 -0.43 6.62
N ALA A 75 -2.48 -1.14 5.48
CA ALA A 75 -3.73 -1.42 4.80
C ALA A 75 -4.69 -2.27 5.64
N LEU A 76 -4.16 -3.29 6.33
CA LEU A 76 -4.94 -4.12 7.24
C LEU A 76 -5.48 -3.30 8.42
N GLU A 77 -4.64 -2.48 9.07
CA GLU A 77 -5.03 -1.60 10.17
C GLU A 77 -6.15 -0.64 9.72
N ALA A 78 -6.00 0.03 8.58
CA ALA A 78 -6.97 0.96 8.03
C ALA A 78 -8.29 0.29 7.61
N ALA A 79 -8.23 -0.92 7.04
CA ALA A 79 -9.43 -1.60 6.54
C ALA A 79 -10.35 -2.12 7.65
N ARG A 80 -9.89 -2.20 8.90
CA ARG A 80 -10.70 -2.69 10.03
C ARG A 80 -11.95 -1.86 10.25
N GLU A 81 -11.84 -0.54 10.11
CA GLU A 81 -12.97 0.38 10.29
C GLU A 81 -14.08 0.17 9.27
N LEU A 82 -13.73 -0.32 8.07
CA LEU A 82 -14.69 -0.63 7.00
C LEU A 82 -15.41 -1.96 7.23
N SER A 83 -14.84 -2.84 8.07
CA SER A 83 -15.32 -4.21 8.33
C SER A 83 -15.78 -4.95 7.05
N PRO A 84 -14.92 -5.04 6.02
CA PRO A 84 -15.29 -5.66 4.75
C PRO A 84 -15.44 -7.17 4.92
N THR A 85 -16.36 -7.76 4.16
CA THR A 85 -16.46 -9.22 4.05
C THR A 85 -15.32 -9.82 3.24
N LEU A 86 -14.72 -9.02 2.36
CA LEU A 86 -13.52 -9.37 1.60
C LEU A 86 -12.63 -8.14 1.47
N LEU A 87 -11.38 -8.25 1.91
CA LEU A 87 -10.33 -7.28 1.61
C LEU A 87 -9.39 -7.84 0.53
N VAL A 88 -9.17 -7.08 -0.54
CA VAL A 88 -8.17 -7.41 -1.56
C VAL A 88 -7.04 -6.40 -1.53
N ILE A 89 -5.83 -6.85 -1.19
CA ILE A 89 -4.62 -6.05 -1.12
C ILE A 89 -3.79 -6.27 -2.39
N PHE A 90 -3.49 -5.21 -3.12
CA PHE A 90 -2.64 -5.20 -4.31
C PHE A 90 -1.26 -4.68 -3.94
N CYS A 91 -0.24 -5.51 -4.16
CA CYS A 91 1.15 -5.20 -3.84
C CYS A 91 2.06 -5.55 -5.03
N ARG A 92 3.04 -4.70 -5.35
CA ARG A 92 4.05 -5.00 -6.39
C ARG A 92 5.22 -5.85 -5.90
N SER A 93 5.34 -6.11 -4.59
CA SER A 93 6.42 -6.92 -4.02
C SER A 93 6.04 -8.39 -4.05
N LYS A 94 6.46 -9.12 -5.10
CA LYS A 94 6.19 -10.56 -5.23
C LYS A 94 6.62 -11.35 -4.00
N ARG A 95 7.81 -11.05 -3.44
CA ARG A 95 8.31 -11.74 -2.25
C ARG A 95 7.35 -11.63 -1.05
N ILE A 96 6.78 -10.46 -0.79
CA ILE A 96 5.80 -10.30 0.31
C ILE A 96 4.50 -11.04 0.04
N VAL A 97 4.03 -11.01 -1.21
CA VAL A 97 2.84 -11.79 -1.61
C VAL A 97 3.08 -13.27 -1.37
N ASP A 98 4.25 -13.77 -1.78
CA ASP A 98 4.65 -15.18 -1.62
C ASP A 98 4.81 -15.55 -0.14
N GLU A 99 5.52 -14.76 0.67
CA GLU A 99 5.73 -15.03 2.11
C GLU A 99 4.42 -15.05 2.90
N ILE A 100 3.53 -14.07 2.68
CA ILE A 100 2.22 -14.03 3.35
C ILE A 100 1.32 -15.18 2.91
N SER A 101 1.31 -15.52 1.61
CA SER A 101 0.43 -16.56 1.07
C SER A 101 0.91 -17.98 1.39
N SER A 102 2.23 -18.20 1.38
CA SER A 102 2.86 -19.50 1.66
C SER A 102 3.08 -19.78 3.15
N LYS A 103 2.77 -18.81 4.02
CA LYS A 103 2.95 -18.90 5.47
C LYS A 103 4.40 -19.21 5.89
N SER A 104 5.36 -18.73 5.11
CA SER A 104 6.79 -19.04 5.26
C SER A 104 7.61 -17.75 5.27
N PRO A 105 7.62 -16.98 6.38
CA PRO A 105 8.42 -15.76 6.46
C PRO A 105 9.92 -16.09 6.57
N SER A 106 10.77 -15.16 6.17
CA SER A 106 12.17 -15.17 6.60
C SER A 106 12.28 -14.82 8.09
N GLU A 107 13.31 -15.32 8.78
CA GLU A 107 13.54 -15.07 10.22
C GLU A 107 13.52 -13.57 10.56
N GLU A 108 14.15 -12.73 9.73
CA GLU A 108 14.19 -11.27 9.89
C GLU A 108 12.81 -10.58 9.86
N ASN A 109 11.78 -11.24 9.32
CA ASN A 109 10.44 -10.69 9.13
C ASN A 109 9.37 -11.43 9.94
N GLU A 110 9.74 -12.44 10.74
CA GLU A 110 8.79 -13.30 11.45
C GLU A 110 7.82 -12.49 12.32
N ALA A 111 8.31 -11.49 13.06
CA ALA A 111 7.47 -10.63 13.89
C ALA A 111 6.45 -9.82 13.07
N LEU A 112 6.85 -9.29 11.91
CA LEU A 112 5.97 -8.55 11.01
C LEU A 112 4.95 -9.47 10.34
N TYR A 113 5.38 -10.67 9.96
CA TYR A 113 4.50 -11.70 9.44
C TYR A 113 3.43 -12.09 10.47
N LEU A 114 3.81 -12.38 11.72
CA LEU A 114 2.86 -12.71 12.78
C LEU A 114 1.86 -11.58 13.04
N LYS A 115 2.34 -10.32 13.04
CA LYS A 115 1.45 -9.15 13.15
C LYS A 115 0.46 -9.09 11.97
N ALA A 116 0.93 -9.27 10.74
CA ALA A 116 0.08 -9.29 9.56
C ALA A 116 -0.96 -10.42 9.63
N GLN A 117 -0.57 -11.64 10.00
CA GLN A 117 -1.49 -12.77 10.17
C GLN A 117 -2.54 -12.51 11.25
N ALA A 118 -2.13 -11.96 12.40
CA ALA A 118 -3.04 -11.61 13.48
C ALA A 118 -4.08 -10.55 13.07
N LEU A 119 -3.70 -9.61 12.20
CA LEU A 119 -4.63 -8.65 11.61
C LEU A 119 -5.52 -9.30 10.56
N MET A 120 -4.97 -10.13 9.66
CA MET A 120 -5.73 -10.84 8.63
C MET A 120 -6.81 -11.74 9.23
N ASN A 121 -6.54 -12.40 10.35
CA ASN A 121 -7.49 -13.26 11.07
C ASN A 121 -8.69 -12.51 11.65
N GLN A 122 -8.70 -11.17 11.65
CA GLN A 122 -9.83 -10.36 12.09
C GLN A 122 -10.83 -10.08 10.97
N PHE A 123 -10.48 -10.42 9.73
CA PHE A 123 -11.35 -10.29 8.57
C PHE A 123 -11.95 -11.66 8.20
N ARG A 124 -13.11 -11.63 7.54
CA ARG A 124 -13.75 -12.85 7.03
C ARG A 124 -12.93 -13.49 5.90
N ASP A 125 -12.42 -12.68 4.96
CA ASP A 125 -11.54 -13.11 3.88
C ASP A 125 -10.57 -11.96 3.54
N VAL A 126 -9.28 -12.29 3.40
CA VAL A 126 -8.25 -11.37 2.92
C VAL A 126 -7.46 -12.04 1.82
N ARG A 127 -7.28 -11.35 0.70
CA ARG A 127 -6.46 -11.80 -0.41
C ARG A 127 -5.39 -10.78 -0.70
N ILE A 128 -4.15 -11.23 -0.78
CA ILE A 128 -3.05 -10.42 -1.28
C ILE A 128 -2.71 -10.87 -2.70
N GLN A 129 -2.56 -9.91 -3.62
CA GLN A 129 -2.31 -10.17 -5.03
C GLN A 129 -1.11 -9.37 -5.52
N HIS A 130 -0.22 -10.08 -6.23
CA HIS A 130 0.88 -9.44 -6.94
C HIS A 130 0.34 -8.68 -8.16
N VAL A 131 0.73 -7.42 -8.30
CA VAL A 131 0.34 -6.56 -9.43
C VAL A 131 1.55 -5.87 -10.05
N ARG A 132 1.37 -5.37 -11.27
CA ARG A 132 2.41 -4.57 -11.94
C ARG A 132 2.55 -3.18 -11.30
N PRO A 133 3.73 -2.54 -11.38
CA PRO A 133 4.00 -1.25 -10.73
C PRO A 133 3.01 -0.13 -11.08
N GLU A 134 2.48 -0.11 -12.32
CA GLU A 134 1.54 0.92 -12.75
C GLU A 134 0.23 0.89 -11.93
N THR A 135 -0.09 -0.28 -11.35
CA THR A 135 -1.26 -0.47 -10.48
C THR A 135 -1.10 0.20 -9.12
N THR A 136 0.13 0.27 -8.60
CA THR A 136 0.43 0.82 -7.27
C THR A 136 1.08 2.20 -7.32
N GLU A 137 1.24 2.78 -8.51
CA GLU A 137 1.94 4.05 -8.73
C GLU A 137 1.42 5.20 -7.85
N ARG A 138 0.10 5.30 -7.69
CA ARG A 138 -0.49 6.34 -6.82
C ARG A 138 -0.10 6.15 -5.36
N ALA A 139 -0.06 4.91 -4.88
CA ALA A 139 0.40 4.59 -3.52
C ALA A 139 1.91 4.83 -3.38
N ARG A 140 2.71 4.56 -4.43
CA ARG A 140 4.15 4.87 -4.43
C ARG A 140 4.40 6.37 -4.26
N LYS A 141 3.72 7.22 -5.03
CA LYS A 141 3.83 8.68 -4.90
C LYS A 141 3.40 9.18 -3.52
N ALA A 142 2.35 8.58 -2.97
CA ALA A 142 1.90 8.85 -1.60
C ALA A 142 2.99 8.51 -0.55
N ALA A 143 3.64 7.36 -0.70
CA ALA A 143 4.78 6.96 0.13
C ALA A 143 6.01 7.89 -0.04
N GLU A 144 6.31 8.33 -1.27
CA GLU A 144 7.39 9.31 -1.53
C GLU A 144 7.15 10.61 -0.77
N ARG A 145 5.92 11.12 -0.77
CA ARG A 145 5.56 12.33 0.00
C ARG A 145 5.78 12.14 1.49
N ALA A 146 5.31 11.03 2.05
CA ALA A 146 5.47 10.76 3.48
C ALA A 146 6.94 10.65 3.91
N LEU A 147 7.78 10.01 3.08
CA LEU A 147 9.21 9.92 3.37
C LEU A 147 9.91 11.28 3.23
N ALA A 148 9.58 12.04 2.20
CA ALA A 148 10.18 13.35 1.96
C ALA A 148 9.83 14.33 3.09
N GLU A 149 8.57 14.34 3.55
CA GLU A 149 8.13 15.14 4.69
C GLU A 149 8.91 14.81 5.97
N GLU A 150 9.06 13.51 6.29
CA GLU A 150 9.85 13.04 7.44
C GLU A 150 11.33 13.45 7.36
N LEU A 151 11.90 13.47 6.16
CA LEU A 151 13.31 13.81 5.94
C LEU A 151 13.55 15.31 5.69
N GLY A 152 12.50 16.14 5.66
CA GLY A 152 12.60 17.54 5.29
C GLY A 152 13.13 17.76 3.86
N LEU A 153 12.89 16.80 2.96
CA LEU A 153 13.33 16.86 1.57
C LEU A 153 12.26 17.46 0.67
N PRO A 154 12.64 18.18 -0.41
CA PRO A 154 11.68 18.62 -1.40
C PRO A 154 11.04 17.42 -2.09
N LEU A 155 9.73 17.50 -2.38
CA LEU A 155 9.02 16.50 -3.16
C LEU A 155 9.61 16.43 -4.57
N SER A 156 10.09 15.26 -4.98
CA SER A 156 10.57 15.04 -6.36
C SER A 156 9.41 15.26 -7.34
N GLY A 157 9.43 16.42 -8.01
CA GLY A 157 8.33 16.92 -8.84
C GLY A 157 8.02 18.41 -8.64
N ALA A 158 8.54 19.05 -7.58
CA ALA A 158 8.70 20.49 -7.55
C ALA A 158 9.98 20.83 -8.34
N THR A 159 9.86 21.06 -9.64
CA THR A 159 10.84 21.95 -10.28
C THR A 159 10.84 23.24 -9.46
N PRO A 160 12.00 23.78 -9.04
CA PRO A 160 12.01 25.19 -8.66
C PRO A 160 11.50 25.93 -9.90
N GLU A 161 10.36 26.61 -9.78
CA GLU A 161 9.99 27.57 -10.80
C GLU A 161 11.20 28.48 -11.00
N GLU A 162 11.62 28.59 -12.25
CA GLU A 162 12.77 29.37 -12.68
C GLU A 162 12.67 30.74 -12.02
N GLY A 163 13.50 30.95 -11.00
CA GLY A 163 13.73 32.25 -10.40
C GLY A 163 14.34 33.11 -11.48
N GLU A 164 13.46 33.88 -12.12
CA GLU A 164 13.71 35.02 -12.98
C GLU A 164 15.14 35.55 -12.86
N LEU A 165 15.86 35.40 -13.95
CA LEU A 165 17.09 36.13 -14.23
C LEU A 165 16.71 37.62 -14.40
N ILE A 166 16.51 38.33 -13.29
CA ILE A 166 16.37 39.79 -13.34
C ILE A 166 17.79 40.36 -13.52
N LEU A 167 18.23 40.39 -14.76
CA LEU A 167 19.18 41.39 -15.22
C LEU A 167 18.41 42.70 -15.32
N THR A 168 18.73 43.64 -14.42
CA THR A 168 18.39 45.06 -14.60
C THR A 168 19.67 45.89 -14.45
N PRO A 169 19.72 47.06 -15.11
CA PRO A 169 20.70 47.38 -16.16
C PRO A 169 22.08 47.84 -15.68
#